data_AF-A0A1I7HJT6-F1
#
_entry.id   AF-A0A1I7HJT6-F1
#
_cell.length_a   1.000
_cell.length_b   1.000
_cell.length_c   1.000
_cell.angle_alpha   90.00
_cell.angle_beta   90.00
_cell.angle_gamma   90.00
#
_symmetry.space_group_name_H-M   'P 1'
#
loop_
_entity.id
_entity.type
_entity.pdbx_description
1 polymer ?
#
loop_
_entity_poly.entity_id
_entity_poly.type
_entity_poly.pdbx_seq_one_letter_code
_entity_poly.pdbx_strand_id
1 'polypeptide(L)' 'MTQYREILRLTALGLSQRNIMQSINVSQKTVVKVQRRAKELNLSWPLDESLTD' A
#
# COMPACT_ATOMS: atom_id res chain seq x y z
N MET A 1 9.11 4.78 -7.41
CA MET A 1 8.78 4.90 -5.96
C MET A 1 7.98 3.67 -5.47
N THR A 2 8.64 2.53 -5.20
CA THR A 2 7.97 1.20 -5.12
C THR A 2 7.23 0.87 -3.81
N GLN A 3 7.58 1.53 -2.70
CA GLN A 3 7.03 1.20 -1.36
C GLN A 3 5.50 1.36 -1.26
N TYR A 4 4.92 2.30 -2.01
CA TYR A 4 3.48 2.57 -2.01
C TYR A 4 2.65 1.45 -2.66
N ARG A 5 3.13 0.92 -3.78
CA ARG A 5 2.46 -0.17 -4.51
C ARG A 5 2.48 -1.45 -3.68
N GLU A 6 3.61 -1.73 -3.03
CA GLU A 6 3.74 -2.91 -2.18
C GLU A 6 2.83 -2.82 -0.96
N ILE A 7 2.67 -1.64 -0.33
CA ILE A 7 1.69 -1.43 0.75
C ILE A 7 0.27 -1.76 0.27
N LEU A 8 -0.13 -1.29 -0.92
CA LEU A 8 -1.46 -1.55 -1.46
C LEU A 8 -1.67 -3.02 -1.81
N ARG A 9 -0.66 -3.66 -2.40
CA ARG A 9 -0.66 -5.10 -2.67
C ARG A 9 -0.83 -5.91 -1.39
N LEU A 10 -0.02 -5.65 -0.36
CA LEU A 10 -0.11 -6.36 0.92
C LEU A 10 -1.42 -6.06 1.67
N THR A 11 -1.95 -4.84 1.53
CA THR A 11 -3.27 -4.49 2.08
C THR A 11 -4.39 -5.28 1.38
N ALA A 12 -4.34 -5.42 0.05
CA ALA A 12 -5.31 -6.21 -0.70
C ALA A 12 -5.22 -7.72 -0.40
N LEU A 13 -4.04 -8.21 0.01
CA LEU A 13 -3.86 -9.57 0.53
C LEU A 13 -4.45 -9.76 1.95
N GLY A 14 -4.99 -8.70 2.57
CA GLY A 14 -5.59 -8.77 3.90
C GLY A 14 -4.59 -8.81 5.05
N LEU A 15 -3.32 -8.43 4.81
CA LEU A 15 -2.29 -8.41 5.85
C LEU A 15 -2.52 -7.28 6.85
N SER A 16 -2.15 -7.54 8.11
CA SER A 16 -2.19 -6.53 9.16
C SER A 16 -1.15 -5.43 8.92
N GLN A 17 -1.42 -4.20 9.39
CA GLN A 17 -0.47 -3.09 9.28
C GLN A 17 0.91 -3.44 9.85
N ARG A 18 0.97 -4.23 10.93
CA ARG A 18 2.25 -4.68 11.52
C ARG A 18 3.04 -5.58 10.57
N ASN A 19 2.39 -6.53 9.90
CA ASN A 19 3.07 -7.41 8.95
C ASN A 19 3.53 -6.63 7.71
N ILE A 20 2.73 -5.67 7.25
CA ILE A 20 3.10 -4.76 6.16
C ILE A 20 4.37 -3.99 6.55
N MET A 21 4.38 -3.35 7.72
CA MET A 21 5.55 -2.62 8.20
C MET A 21 6.80 -3.49 8.28
N GLN A 22 6.69 -4.72 8.79
CA GLN A 22 7.82 -5.64 8.88
C GLN A 22 8.31 -6.11 7.50
N SER A 23 7.41 -6.29 6.54
CA SER A 23 7.76 -6.82 5.22
C SER A 23 8.50 -5.82 4.34
N ILE A 24 8.12 -4.53 4.42
CA ILE A 24 8.67 -3.47 3.56
C ILE A 24 9.50 -2.45 4.34
N ASN A 25 9.70 -2.67 5.64
CA ASN A 25 10.51 -1.85 6.52
C ASN A 25 10.07 -0.37 6.56
N VAL A 26 8.74 -0.14 6.51
CA VAL A 26 8.11 1.19 6.51
C VAL A 26 7.50 1.53 7.86
N SER A 27 7.41 2.82 8.15
CA SER A 27 6.71 3.29 9.35
C SER A 27 5.19 3.05 9.26
N GLN A 28 4.55 2.84 10.41
CA GLN A 28 3.08 2.71 10.47
C GLN A 28 2.37 3.93 9.87
N LYS A 29 2.92 5.13 10.13
CA LYS A 29 2.38 6.40 9.59
C LYS A 29 2.33 6.37 8.06
N THR A 30 3.35 5.80 7.43
CA THR A 30 3.38 5.62 5.98
C THR A 30 2.25 4.69 5.55
N VAL A 31 2.14 3.50 6.13
CA VAL A 31 1.09 2.52 5.79
C VAL A 31 -0.31 3.14 5.89
N VAL A 32 -0.61 3.82 7.00
CA VAL A 32 -1.91 4.47 7.23
C VAL A 32 -2.18 5.58 6.21
N LYS A 33 -1.17 6.44 5.94
CA LYS A 33 -1.31 7.53 4.95
C LYS A 33 -1.65 6.99 3.56
N VAL A 34 -1.06 5.85 3.20
CA VAL A 34 -1.25 5.20 1.89
C VAL A 34 -2.60 4.55 1.79
N GLN A 35 -3.00 3.77 2.80
CA GLN A 35 -4.32 3.17 2.87
C GLN A 35 -5.42 4.24 2.83
N ARG A 36 -5.23 5.35 3.54
CA ARG A 36 -6.18 6.47 3.53
C ARG A 36 -6.28 7.12 2.15
N ARG A 37 -5.15 7.47 1.53
CA ARG A 37 -5.14 8.02 0.17
C ARG A 37 -5.75 7.08 -0.86
N ALA A 38 -5.46 5.80 -0.78
CA ALA A 38 -6.01 4.82 -1.70
C ALA A 38 -7.53 4.70 -1.54
N LYS A 39 -8.04 4.72 -0.31
CA LYS A 39 -9.47 4.78 -0.05
C LYS A 39 -10.11 6.07 -0.56
N GLU A 40 -9.47 7.22 -0.36
CA GLU A 40 -9.93 8.53 -0.87
C GLU A 40 -10.01 8.54 -2.40
N LEU A 41 -9.05 7.91 -3.08
CA LEU A 41 -8.97 7.84 -4.54
C LEU A 41 -9.73 6.64 -5.14
N ASN A 42 -10.40 5.83 -4.32
CA ASN A 42 -10.96 4.53 -4.69
C ASN A 42 -9.96 3.63 -5.46
N LEU A 43 -8.68 3.77 -5.14
CA LEU A 43 -7.60 2.96 -5.68
C LEU A 43 -7.54 1.66 -4.89
N SER A 44 -7.66 0.55 -5.61
CA SER A 44 -7.44 -0.78 -5.09
C SER A 44 -6.35 -1.47 -5.91
N TRP A 45 -5.63 -2.37 -5.26
CA TRP A 45 -4.78 -3.29 -6.00
C TRP A 45 -5.66 -4.40 -6.62
N PRO A 46 -5.39 -4.87 -7.84
CA PRO A 46 -4.27 -4.54 -8.73
C PRO A 46 -4.41 -3.17 -9.39
N LEU A 47 -3.35 -2.37 -9.31
CA LEU A 47 -3.23 -1.13 -10.08
C LEU A 47 -2.80 -1.48 -11.49
N ASP A 48 -3.51 -0.95 -12.48
CA ASP A 48 -3.23 -1.15 -13.90
C ASP A 48 -1.74 -0.90 -14.22
N GLU A 49 -1.12 -1.79 -15.01
CA GLU A 49 0.33 -1.79 -15.28
C GLU A 49 0.81 -0.50 -15.97
N SER A 50 -0.12 0.27 -16.54
CA SER A 50 0.13 1.57 -17.16
C SER A 50 0.56 2.67 -16.18
N LEU A 51 0.39 2.49 -14.86
CA LEU A 51 0.80 3.48 -13.85
C LEU A 51 2.31 3.37 -13.55
N THR A 52 3.15 3.82 -14.47
CA THR A 52 4.61 3.78 -14.34
C THR A 52 5.14 5.12 -13.81
N ASP A 53 5.53 5.17 -12.52
CA ASP A 53 6.73 5.79 -11.88
C ASP A 53 6.53 6.08 -10.37
#